data_AF-A0A1H1ERY1-F1
#
_entry.id   AF-A0A1H1ERY1-F1
#
_cell.length_a   1.000
_cell.length_b   1.000
_cell.length_c   1.000
_cell.angle_alpha   90.00
_cell.angle_beta   90.00
_cell.angle_gamma   90.00
#
_symmetry.space_group_name_H-M   'P 1'
#
loop_
_entity.id
_entity.type
_entity.pdbx_description
1 polymer ?
#
loop_
_entity_poly.entity_id
_entity_poly.type
_entity_poly.pdbx_seq_one_letter_code
_entity_poly.pdbx_strand_id
1 'polypeptide(L)' 'MDLLMCRSCGEFTEAVEEDRRLVPTKDGCPHCGEVEFKNTGTGNTVQLGE' A
#
# COMPACT_ATOMS: atom_id res chain seq x y z
N MET A 1 6.10 9.90 -7.00
CA MET A 1 4.76 9.33 -6.75
C MET A 1 4.98 7.86 -6.57
N ASP A 2 4.83 7.38 -5.34
CA ASP A 2 5.05 5.98 -4.99
C ASP A 2 3.73 5.24 -5.08
N LEU A 3 3.74 4.11 -5.79
CA LEU A 3 2.57 3.26 -5.96
C LEU A 3 2.73 2.00 -5.11
N LEU A 4 1.68 1.68 -4.37
CA LEU A 4 1.56 0.47 -3.59
C LEU A 4 0.63 -0.50 -4.32
N MET A 5 1.14 -1.68 -4.64
CA MET A 5 0.36 -2.75 -5.24
C MET A 5 -0.20 -3.64 -4.14
N CYS A 6 -1.52 -3.79 -4.06
CA CYS A 6 -2.15 -4.74 -3.16
C CYS A 6 -1.68 -6.15 -3.50
N ARG A 7 -1.15 -6.88 -2.52
CA ARG A 7 -0.63 -8.24 -2.76
C ARG A 7 -1.74 -9.28 -2.94
N SER A 8 -2.95 -8.97 -2.47
CA SER A 8 -4.09 -9.88 -2.53
C SER A 8 -4.75 -9.89 -3.91
N CYS A 9 -5.13 -8.71 -4.43
CA CYS A 9 -5.83 -8.59 -5.72
C CYS A 9 -4.95 -8.05 -6.87
N GLY A 10 -3.78 -7.49 -6.57
CA GLY A 10 -2.88 -6.88 -7.56
C GLY A 10 -3.24 -5.44 -7.95
N GLU A 11 -4.25 -4.84 -7.33
CA GLU A 11 -4.68 -3.45 -7.59
C GLU A 11 -3.62 -2.46 -7.09
N PHE A 12 -3.37 -1.39 -7.86
CA PHE A 12 -2.44 -0.33 -7.47
C PHE A 12 -3.17 0.81 -6.78
N THR A 13 -2.60 1.32 -5.70
CA THR A 13 -3.11 2.48 -4.98
C THR A 13 -1.99 3.48 -4.71
N GLU A 14 -2.37 4.75 -4.62
CA GLU A 14 -1.47 5.82 -4.25
C GLU A 14 -1.12 5.71 -2.76
N ALA A 15 0.13 5.98 -2.44
CA ALA A 15 0.61 6.04 -1.08
C ALA A 15 1.31 7.35 -0.79
N VAL A 16 1.20 7.76 0.46
CA VAL A 16 1.87 8.91 1.04
C VAL A 16 2.86 8.43 2.08
N GLU A 17 3.98 9.13 2.20
CA GLU A 17 4.93 8.87 3.28
C GLU A 17 4.43 9.58 4.54
N GLU A 18 4.04 8.81 5.55
CA GLU A 18 3.62 9.31 6.86
C GLU A 18 4.49 8.64 7.94
N ASP A 19 5.09 9.43 8.81
CA ASP A 19 5.99 8.94 9.88
C ASP A 19 7.10 7.97 9.39
N ARG A 20 7.68 8.27 8.21
CA ARG A 20 8.70 7.44 7.52
C ARG A 20 8.21 6.04 7.12
N ARG A 21 6.91 5.82 7.08
CA ARG A 21 6.26 4.64 6.53
C ARG A 21 5.47 5.05 5.29
N LEU A 22 5.58 4.24 4.24
CA LEU A 22 4.73 4.42 3.07
C LEU A 22 3.36 3.85 3.38
N VAL A 23 2.39 4.72 3.64
CA VAL A 23 1.00 4.32 3.91
C VAL A 23 0.14 4.61 2.69
N PRO A 24 -0.67 3.66 2.20
CA PRO A 24 -1.69 3.97 1.20
C PRO A 24 -2.61 5.10 1.72
N THR A 25 -3.07 5.97 0.83
CA THR A 25 -3.91 7.14 1.17
C THR A 25 -5.28 6.73 1.75
N LYS A 26 -5.63 5.43 1.71
CA LYS A 26 -6.86 4.85 2.26
C LYS A 26 -6.52 3.74 3.24
N ASP A 27 -7.38 3.52 4.24
CA ASP A 27 -7.26 2.49 5.28
C ASP A 27 -7.33 1.02 4.77
N GLY A 28 -7.29 0.81 3.45
CA GLY A 28 -7.30 -0.51 2.82
C GLY A 28 -7.42 -0.42 1.30
N CYS A 29 -7.25 -1.56 0.65
CA CYS A 29 -7.32 -1.65 -0.80
C CYS A 29 -8.77 -1.32 -1.23
N PRO A 30 -8.99 -0.36 -2.15
CA PRO A 30 -10.34 0.02 -2.55
C PRO A 30 -11.11 -1.11 -3.25
N HIS A 31 -10.41 -2.13 -3.75
CA HIS A 31 -11.01 -3.24 -4.49
C HIS A 31 -11.35 -4.45 -3.61
N CYS A 32 -10.44 -4.89 -2.74
CA CYS A 32 -10.65 -6.08 -1.91
C CYS A 32 -10.71 -5.81 -0.40
N GLY A 33 -10.42 -4.59 0.05
CA GLY A 33 -10.41 -4.21 1.47
C GLY A 33 -9.15 -4.64 2.23
N GLU A 34 -8.22 -5.33 1.58
CA GLU A 34 -7.00 -5.84 2.23
C GLU A 34 -6.01 -4.72 2.53
N VAL A 35 -5.21 -4.94 3.57
CA VAL A 35 -4.27 -3.95 4.13
C VAL A 35 -2.81 -4.24 3.81
N GLU A 36 -2.51 -5.33 3.10
CA GLU A 36 -1.16 -5.70 2.69
C GLU A 36 -0.84 -5.24 1.27
N PHE A 37 0.20 -4.42 1.15
CA PHE A 37 0.65 -3.83 -0.10
C PHE A 37 2.15 -4.04 -0.31
N LYS A 38 2.57 -4.01 -1.57
CA LYS A 38 3.96 -4.04 -2.00
C LYS A 38 4.29 -2.75 -2.71
N ASN A 39 5.29 -2.04 -2.23
CA ASN A 39 5.85 -0.91 -2.95
C ASN A 39 6.60 -1.41 -4.18
N THR A 40 6.19 -0.97 -5.36
CA THR A 40 6.79 -1.41 -6.63
C THR A 40 8.06 -0.66 -6.99
N GLY A 41 8.30 0.51 -6.40
CA GLY A 41 9.54 1.28 -6.56
C GLY A 41 10.70 0.72 -5.72
N THR A 42 10.43 0.31 -4.48
CA THR A 42 11.45 -0.20 -3.54
C THR A 42 11.43 -1.72 -3.39
N GLY A 43 10.35 -2.38 -3.79
CA GLY A 43 10.16 -3.83 -3.64
C GLY A 43 9.72 -4.29 -2.24
N ASN A 44 9.60 -3.36 -1.28
CA ASN A 44 9.24 -3.65 0.11
C ASN A 44 7.74 -3.88 0.29
N THR A 45 7.37 -4.77 1.22
CA THR A 45 5.98 -4.97 1.62
C THR A 45 5.64 -4.06 2.79
N VAL A 46 4.48 -3.42 2.73
CA VAL A 46 3.90 -2.56 3.75
C VAL A 46 2.53 -3.09 4.12
N GLN A 47 2.24 -3.23 5.41
CA GLN A 47 0.93 -3.59 5.92
C GLN A 47 0.35 -2.40 6.71
N LEU A 48 -0.90 -2.03 6.45
CA LEU A 48 -1.62 -1.08 7.31
C LEU A 48 -2.09 -1.81 8.58
N GLY A 49 -1.87 -1.19 9.74
CA GLY A 49 -2.44 -1.64 11.01
C GLY A 49 -1.54 -2.53 11.87
N GLU A 50 -0.45 -1.95 12.39
CA GLU A 50 0.10 -2.21 13.73
C GLU A 50 0.54 -0.90 14.40
#